data_AF-A0A9E4S4F7-F1
#
_entry.id   AF-A0A9E4S4F7-F1
#
_cell.length_a   1.000
_cell.length_b   1.000
_cell.length_c   1.000
_cell.angle_alpha   90.00
_cell.angle_beta   90.00
_cell.angle_gamma   90.00
#
_symmetry.space_group_name_H-M   'P 1'
#
loop_
_entity.id
_entity.type
_entity.pdbx_description
1 polymer ?
#
loop_
_entity_poly.entity_id
_entity_poly.type
_entity_poly.pdbx_seq_one_letter_code
_entity_poly.pdbx_strand_id
1 'polypeptide(L)'
;MVAHTGEPATLNRALQQLNAAWYLNFSSAASNVPSDRSTLIYIPVIPICPVLTASEIQAIADPKPGPIWYMSGEPNIFYSVDDLIEELRYYWTEIKSVVSTARITGPSILNRDFTCIGCGDARVDSRG
;
A
#
# COMPACT_ATOMS: atom_id res chain seq x y z
N MET A 1 2.77 3.06 -13.13
CA MET A 1 2.77 1.98 -12.13
C MET A 1 1.79 0.92 -12.61
N VAL A 2 2.16 -0.36 -12.55
CA VAL A 2 1.24 -1.46 -12.89
C VAL A 2 0.89 -2.19 -11.60
N ALA A 3 -0.41 -2.32 -11.32
CA ALA A 3 -0.92 -3.17 -10.26
C ALA A 3 -1.35 -4.51 -10.87
N HIS A 4 -0.69 -5.60 -10.47
CA HIS A 4 -1.01 -6.92 -11.03
C HIS A 4 -0.80 -8.03 -10.01
N THR A 5 -1.75 -8.95 -9.92
CA THR A 5 -1.75 -10.07 -8.97
C THR A 5 -1.48 -11.43 -9.63
N GLY A 6 -0.94 -11.43 -10.86
CA GLY A 6 -0.77 -12.61 -11.69
C GLY A 6 0.59 -13.31 -11.63
N GLU A 7 0.69 -14.39 -12.41
CA GLU A 7 1.91 -15.20 -12.62
C GLU A 7 3.12 -14.34 -13.06
N PRO A 8 4.35 -14.61 -12.55
CA PRO A 8 5.54 -13.82 -12.87
C PRO A 8 5.83 -13.61 -14.37
N ALA A 9 5.58 -14.61 -15.22
CA ALA A 9 5.81 -14.48 -16.65
C ALA A 9 4.84 -13.48 -17.31
N THR A 10 3.57 -13.51 -16.89
CA THR A 10 2.55 -12.56 -17.33
C THR A 10 2.86 -11.15 -16.84
N LEU A 11 3.26 -11.01 -15.58
CA LEU A 11 3.70 -9.74 -15.01
C LEU A 11 4.87 -9.13 -15.81
N ASN A 12 5.92 -9.92 -16.07
CA ASN A 12 7.10 -9.47 -16.79
C ASN A 12 6.74 -8.98 -18.21
N ARG A 13 5.88 -9.73 -18.91
CA ARG A 13 5.40 -9.32 -20.23
C ARG A 13 4.66 -7.99 -20.17
N ALA A 14 3.75 -7.80 -19.22
CA ALA A 14 2.99 -6.56 -19.07
C ALA A 14 3.90 -5.37 -18.75
N LEU A 15 4.86 -5.54 -17.82
CA LEU A 15 5.83 -4.50 -17.48
C LEU A 15 6.69 -4.08 -18.68
N GLN A 16 7.10 -5.04 -19.52
CA GLN A 16 7.85 -4.78 -20.75
C GLN A 16 7.00 -4.04 -21.80
N GLN A 17 5.78 -4.51 -22.06
CA GLN A 17 4.89 -3.89 -23.04
C GLN A 17 4.53 -2.44 -22.69
N LEU A 18 4.34 -2.15 -21.41
CA LEU A 18 3.99 -0.82 -20.92
C LEU A 18 5.21 0.07 -20.63
N ASN A 19 6.43 -0.45 -20.84
CA ASN A 19 7.68 0.20 -20.43
C ASN A 19 7.62 0.72 -18.98
N ALA A 20 7.05 -0.07 -18.07
CA ALA A 20 6.77 0.35 -16.71
C ALA A 20 7.98 0.07 -15.80
N ALA A 21 8.52 1.12 -15.18
CA ALA A 21 9.63 1.01 -14.22
C ALA A 21 9.17 0.62 -12.79
N TRP A 22 7.90 0.88 -12.47
CA TRP A 22 7.34 0.73 -11.12
C TRP A 22 6.16 -0.24 -11.08
N TYR A 23 6.16 -1.09 -10.06
CA TYR A 23 5.19 -2.15 -9.84
C TYR A 23 4.61 -2.13 -8.41
N LEU A 24 3.37 -2.58 -8.28
CA LEU A 24 2.67 -2.79 -7.02
C LEU A 24 1.90 -4.13 -7.07
N ASN A 25 1.99 -4.94 -6.02
CA ASN A 25 1.30 -6.24 -5.93
C ASN A 25 0.46 -6.40 -4.66
N PHE A 26 0.27 -5.31 -3.91
CA PHE A 26 -0.42 -5.32 -2.62
C PHE A 26 0.15 -6.34 -1.62
N SER A 27 1.47 -6.59 -1.69
CA SER A 27 2.21 -7.41 -0.74
C SER A 27 3.33 -6.63 -0.08
N SER A 28 3.66 -6.99 1.16
CA SER A 28 4.87 -6.56 1.85
C SER A 28 6.11 -7.30 1.36
N ALA A 29 5.95 -8.42 0.64
CA ALA A 29 7.07 -9.22 0.14
C ALA A 29 7.69 -8.59 -1.12
N ALA A 30 8.94 -8.13 -1.00
CA ALA A 30 9.72 -7.58 -2.10
C ALA A 30 10.28 -8.64 -3.08
N SER A 31 10.11 -9.93 -2.78
CA SER A 31 10.76 -11.07 -3.47
C SER A 31 10.23 -11.38 -4.87
N ASN A 32 9.05 -10.89 -5.24
CA ASN A 32 8.39 -11.21 -6.52
C ASN A 32 8.64 -10.17 -7.63
N VAL A 33 9.69 -9.36 -7.51
CA VAL A 33 9.96 -8.22 -8.40
C VAL A 33 11.23 -8.49 -9.20
N PRO A 34 11.21 -8.32 -10.54
CA PRO A 34 12.42 -8.35 -11.33
C PRO A 34 13.50 -7.42 -10.76
N SER A 35 14.75 -7.88 -10.79
CA SER A 35 15.89 -7.16 -10.20
C SER A 35 16.14 -5.79 -10.85
N ASP A 36 15.70 -5.58 -12.09
CA ASP A 36 15.83 -4.35 -12.88
C ASP A 36 14.61 -3.42 -12.78
N ARG A 37 13.68 -3.68 -11.84
CA ARG A 37 12.46 -2.89 -11.64
C ARG A 37 12.32 -2.43 -10.20
N SER A 38 11.55 -1.37 -9.97
CA SER A 38 11.24 -0.86 -8.63
C SER A 38 9.86 -1.34 -8.17
N THR A 39 9.70 -1.58 -6.86
CA THR A 39 8.41 -1.98 -6.27
C THR A 39 7.98 -1.01 -5.19
N LEU A 40 6.68 -0.88 -5.03
CA LEU A 40 6.08 -0.37 -3.80
C LEU A 40 5.91 -1.55 -2.85
N ILE A 41 6.39 -1.39 -1.61
CA ILE A 41 6.12 -2.33 -0.52
C ILE A 41 4.79 -1.91 0.09
N TYR A 42 3.80 -2.81 0.04
CA TYR A 42 2.47 -2.53 0.54
C TYR A 42 2.35 -2.93 2.01
N ILE A 43 1.96 -1.98 2.87
CA ILE A 43 1.63 -2.22 4.27
C ILE A 43 0.13 -1.98 4.44
N PRO A 44 -0.69 -3.03 4.67
CA PRO A 44 -2.09 -2.83 5.02
C PRO A 44 -2.17 -2.21 6.41
N VAL A 45 -2.85 -1.07 6.52
CA VAL A 45 -3.10 -0.41 7.81
C VAL A 45 -4.51 -0.78 8.23
N ILE A 46 -4.60 -1.66 9.22
CA ILE A 46 -5.85 -2.24 9.73
C ILE A 46 -5.82 -2.09 11.27
N PRO A 47 -6.65 -1.21 11.86
CA PRO A 47 -6.56 -0.85 13.28
C PRO A 47 -6.74 -2.02 14.26
N ILE A 48 -7.49 -3.05 13.84
CA ILE A 48 -7.79 -4.22 14.66
C ILE A 48 -6.74 -5.34 14.57
N CYS A 49 -5.73 -5.17 13.72
CA CYS A 49 -4.68 -6.15 13.52
C CYS A 49 -3.39 -5.74 14.25
N PRO A 50 -2.59 -6.70 14.73
CA PRO A 50 -1.25 -6.40 15.22
C PRO A 50 -0.43 -5.64 14.17
N VAL A 51 0.30 -4.63 14.63
CA VAL A 51 1.24 -3.89 13.79
C VAL A 51 2.54 -4.66 13.61
N LEU A 52 3.24 -4.45 12.49
CA LEU A 52 4.58 -5.01 12.30
C LEU A 52 5.59 -4.34 13.24
N THR A 53 6.42 -5.13 13.88
CA THR A 53 7.55 -4.67 14.69
C THR A 53 8.66 -4.07 13.83
N ALA A 54 9.54 -3.28 14.44
CA ALA A 54 10.72 -2.74 13.76
C ALA A 54 11.59 -3.83 13.11
N SER A 55 11.76 -4.99 13.77
CA SER A 55 12.51 -6.12 13.20
C SER A 55 11.84 -6.74 11.99
N GLU A 56 10.51 -6.83 11.97
CA GLU A 56 9.76 -7.32 10.81
C GLU A 56 9.85 -6.32 9.64
N ILE A 57 9.77 -5.02 9.94
CA ILE A 57 9.96 -3.97 8.94
C ILE A 57 11.38 -4.00 8.36
N GLN A 58 12.41 -4.19 9.18
CA GLN A 58 13.78 -4.35 8.73
C GLN A 58 13.92 -5.56 7.80
N ALA A 59 13.37 -6.72 8.18
CA ALA A 59 13.41 -7.93 7.37
C ALA A 59 12.71 -7.77 6.01
N ILE A 60 11.68 -6.93 5.93
CA ILE A 60 11.02 -6.56 4.67
C ILE A 60 11.91 -5.63 3.81
N ALA A 61 12.69 -4.75 4.43
CA ALA A 61 13.55 -3.79 3.75
C ALA A 61 14.84 -4.42 3.19
N ASP A 62 15.42 -5.39 3.90
CA ASP A 62 16.73 -5.98 3.59
C ASP A 62 16.89 -6.50 2.15
N PRO A 63 15.89 -7.19 1.54
CA PRO A 63 16.05 -7.75 0.21
C PRO A 63 16.18 -6.71 -0.91
N LYS A 64 15.76 -5.46 -0.68
CA LYS A 64 15.72 -4.43 -1.72
C LYS A 64 15.88 -3.02 -1.15
N PRO A 65 17.08 -2.42 -1.18
CA PRO A 65 17.30 -1.07 -0.69
C PRO A 65 16.61 -0.01 -1.56
N GLY A 66 16.09 1.04 -0.93
CA GLY A 66 15.41 2.17 -1.58
C GLY A 66 13.97 1.95 -2.10
N PRO A 67 13.13 1.06 -1.51
CA PRO A 67 11.77 0.91 -1.97
C PRO A 67 10.91 2.11 -1.54
N ILE A 68 9.79 2.32 -2.24
CA ILE A 68 8.73 3.20 -1.77
C ILE A 68 7.78 2.36 -0.92
N TRP A 69 7.39 2.86 0.26
CA TRP A 69 6.44 2.21 1.16
C TRP A 69 5.06 2.80 0.95
N TYR A 70 4.08 1.94 0.68
CA TYR A 70 2.70 2.34 0.42
C TYR A 70 1.80 1.88 1.57
N MET A 71 1.28 2.85 2.32
CA MET A 71 0.48 2.62 3.52
C MET A 71 -1.01 2.53 3.18
N SER A 72 -1.49 1.32 2.92
CA SER A 72 -2.90 0.98 2.69
C SER A 72 -3.54 1.51 1.40
N GLY A 73 -4.44 0.71 0.84
CA GLY A 73 -5.26 1.06 -0.30
C GLY A 73 -6.69 1.27 0.13
N GLU A 74 -7.18 2.50 0.02
CA GLU A 74 -8.59 2.84 0.20
C GLU A 74 -9.15 2.47 1.58
N PRO A 75 -8.43 2.72 2.70
CA PRO A 75 -8.90 2.29 4.01
C PRO A 75 -10.19 3.00 4.44
N ASN A 76 -10.51 4.15 3.83
CA ASN A 76 -11.73 4.91 4.06
C ASN A 76 -13.01 4.22 3.55
N ILE A 77 -12.91 3.02 2.97
CA ILE A 77 -14.07 2.14 2.76
C ILE A 77 -14.61 1.63 4.10
N PHE A 78 -13.73 1.31 5.05
CA PHE A 78 -14.10 0.63 6.29
C PHE A 78 -13.84 1.44 7.56
N TYR A 79 -12.89 2.39 7.51
CA TYR A 79 -12.38 3.07 8.69
C TYR A 79 -12.47 4.59 8.54
N SER A 80 -12.70 5.27 9.66
CA SER A 80 -12.57 6.72 9.74
C SER A 80 -11.10 7.15 9.82
N VAL A 81 -10.84 8.45 9.79
CA VAL A 81 -9.49 8.98 10.01
C VAL A 81 -9.02 8.70 11.43
N ASP A 82 -9.90 8.87 12.42
CA ASP A 82 -9.58 8.67 13.84
C ASP A 82 -9.21 7.21 14.13
N ASP A 83 -9.81 6.27 13.40
CA ASP A 83 -9.47 4.84 13.51
C ASP A 83 -8.07 4.53 12.98
N LEU A 84 -7.51 5.34 12.07
CA LEU A 84 -6.29 5.01 11.31
C LEU A 84 -5.06 5.84 11.70
N ILE A 85 -5.28 7.03 12.26
CA ILE A 85 -4.24 8.05 12.35
C ILE A 85 -3.05 7.61 13.21
N GLU A 86 -3.33 6.81 14.24
CA GLU A 86 -2.31 6.32 15.17
C GLU A 86 -1.45 5.22 14.54
N GLU A 87 -2.05 4.28 13.83
CA GLU A 87 -1.33 3.22 13.11
C GLU A 87 -0.55 3.79 11.93
N LEU A 88 -1.10 4.77 11.21
CA LEU A 88 -0.38 5.49 10.16
C LEU A 88 0.86 6.19 10.71
N ARG A 89 0.72 6.87 11.86
CA ARG A 89 1.84 7.51 12.56
C ARG A 89 2.87 6.50 13.05
N TYR A 90 2.42 5.38 13.60
CA TYR A 90 3.27 4.28 14.04
C TYR A 90 4.14 3.77 12.89
N TYR A 91 3.51 3.35 11.78
CA TYR A 91 4.27 2.81 10.64
C TYR A 91 5.20 3.83 10.03
N TRP A 92 4.81 5.11 9.94
CA TRP A 92 5.73 6.15 9.49
C TRP A 92 6.98 6.24 10.37
N THR A 93 6.79 6.22 11.69
CA THR A 93 7.87 6.34 12.66
C THR A 93 8.79 5.14 12.62
N GLU A 94 8.24 3.92 12.64
CA GLU A 94 9.02 2.70 12.64
C GLU A 94 9.75 2.49 11.31
N ILE A 95 9.11 2.72 10.16
CA ILE A 95 9.80 2.63 8.86
C ILE A 95 10.96 3.62 8.79
N LYS A 96 10.80 4.83 9.32
CA LYS A 96 11.87 5.83 9.35
C LYS A 96 12.98 5.51 10.35
N SER A 97 12.70 4.79 11.43
CA SER A 97 13.70 4.39 12.41
C SER A 97 14.65 3.34 11.85
N VAL A 98 14.13 2.39 11.06
CA VAL A 98 14.94 1.32 10.43
C VAL A 98 15.50 1.71 9.06
N VAL A 99 14.77 2.51 8.29
CA VAL A 99 15.16 2.96 6.95
C VAL A 99 14.96 4.47 6.86
N SER A 100 15.93 5.23 7.36
CA SER A 100 15.87 6.71 7.42
C SER A 100 15.62 7.37 6.06
N THR A 101 16.12 6.76 4.97
CA THR A 101 15.96 7.21 3.58
C THR A 101 14.66 6.76 2.92
N ALA A 102 13.80 6.01 3.62
CA ALA A 102 12.56 5.47 3.07
C ALA A 102 11.69 6.59 2.50
N ARG A 103 11.16 6.37 1.30
CA ARG A 103 10.09 7.18 0.73
C ARG A 103 8.78 6.52 1.09
N ILE A 104 7.86 7.28 1.66
CA ILE A 104 6.59 6.76 2.17
C ILE A 104 5.47 7.53 1.47
N THR A 105 4.52 6.80 0.90
CA THR A 105 3.26 7.35 0.40
C THR A 105 2.14 6.99 1.36
N GLY A 106 1.32 7.97 1.70
CA GLY A 106 0.10 7.75 2.48
C GLY A 106 -0.92 6.88 1.74
N PRO A 107 -2.05 6.59 2.39
CA PRO A 107 -3.11 5.79 1.79
C PRO A 107 -3.67 6.46 0.55
N SER A 108 -3.98 5.66 -0.48
CA SER A 108 -4.90 6.13 -1.51
C SER A 108 -6.29 6.20 -0.89
N ILE A 109 -6.98 7.31 -1.08
CA ILE A 109 -8.33 7.50 -0.53
C ILE A 109 -9.33 7.20 -1.64
N LEU A 110 -10.26 6.28 -1.39
CA LEU A 110 -11.33 5.99 -2.34
C LEU A 110 -12.23 7.20 -2.46
N ASN A 111 -12.44 7.63 -3.69
CA ASN A 111 -13.45 8.61 -4.01
C ASN A 111 -14.83 7.95 -4.01
N ARG A 112 -15.54 8.01 -2.87
CA ARG A 112 -16.87 7.41 -2.72
C ARG A 112 -17.89 7.95 -3.73
N ASP A 113 -17.75 9.21 -4.16
CA ASP A 113 -18.73 9.88 -5.02
C ASP A 113 -18.66 9.41 -6.49
N PHE A 114 -17.56 8.80 -6.92
CA PHE A 114 -17.34 8.49 -8.35
C PHE A 114 -16.86 7.07 -8.63
N THR A 115 -16.15 6.42 -7.69
CA THR A 115 -15.47 5.16 -7.98
C THR A 115 -15.86 4.01 -7.06
N CYS A 116 -16.70 4.24 -6.03
CA CYS A 116 -17.14 3.12 -5.21
C CYS A 116 -18.33 2.36 -5.81
N ILE A 117 -18.06 1.17 -6.32
CA ILE A 117 -19.09 0.19 -6.69
C ILE A 117 -19.40 -0.64 -5.44
N GLY A 118 -20.63 -0.55 -4.91
CA GLY A 118 -21.08 -1.38 -3.79
C GLY A 118 -20.88 -0.80 -2.38
N CYS A 119 -20.46 0.46 -2.23
CA CYS A 119 -20.35 1.13 -0.92
C CYS A 119 -21.69 1.51 -0.27
N GLY A 120 -22.83 1.26 -0.92
CA GLY A 120 -24.17 1.62 -0.45
C GLY A 120 -24.40 3.13 -0.39
N ASP A 121 -25.42 3.63 -1.08
CA ASP A 121 -25.91 4.99 -0.88
C ASP A 121 -26.55 5.09 0.51
N ALA A 122 -25.79 5.51 1.51
CA ALA A 122 -26.38 6.13 2.69
C ALA A 122 -26.81 7.58 2.37
N ARG A 123 -27.47 7.81 1.23
CA ARG A 123 -28.30 9.01 1.06
C ARG A 123 -29.65 8.71 1.71
N VAL A 124 -29.67 8.74 3.03
CA VAL A 124 -30.89 9.19 3.70
C VAL A 124 -30.91 10.69 3.48
N ASP A 125 -31.71 11.12 2.50
CA ASP A 125 -32.21 12.49 2.43
C ASP A 125 -32.88 12.82 3.76
N SER A 126 -32.21 13.62 4.59
CA SER A 126 -32.78 14.26 5.77
C SER A 126 -32.81 15.77 5.60
N ARG A 127 -33.32 16.24 4.45
CA ARG A 127 -33.99 17.54 4.38
C ARG A 127 -35.50 17.33 4.39
N GLY A 128 -36.02 17.03 5.57
CA GLY A 128 -37.39 17.30 5.99
C GLY A 128 -37.39 18.42 7.02
#